data_AF-A0A1F5UP60-F1
#
_entry.id   AF-A0A1F5UP60-F1
#
_cell.length_a   1.000
_cell.length_b   1.000
_cell.length_c   1.000
_cell.angle_alpha   90.00
_cell.angle_beta   90.00
_cell.angle_gamma   90.00
#
_symmetry.space_group_name_H-M   'P 1'
#
loop_
_entity.id
_entity.type
_entity.pdbx_description
1 polymer ?
#
loop_
_entity_poly.entity_id
_entity_poly.type
_entity_poly.pdbx_seq_one_letter_code
_entity_poly.pdbx_strand_id
1 'polypeptide(L)' 'MKFTKGKHTEWWIMKFMDGQWQLWEERSSEKKAWILLDRLYDGHEGKNDFKVVKVEMTMWKKSSR' A
#
# COMPACT_ATOMS: atom_id res chain seq x y z
N MET A 1 -10.51 -23.03 19.92
CA MET A 1 -10.29 -21.63 19.50
C MET A 1 -10.85 -21.45 18.09
N LYS A 2 -11.74 -20.49 17.84
CA LYS A 2 -12.22 -20.18 16.48
C LYS A 2 -11.37 -19.06 15.91
N PHE A 3 -10.76 -19.27 14.75
CA PHE A 3 -10.08 -18.21 14.01
C PHE A 3 -11.03 -17.70 12.93
N THR A 4 -11.30 -16.40 12.93
CA THR A 4 -12.07 -15.77 11.87
C THR A 4 -11.08 -15.33 10.79
N LYS A 5 -11.26 -15.83 9.57
CA LYS A 5 -10.49 -15.41 8.40
C LYS A 5 -10.99 -14.05 7.93
N GLY A 6 -10.23 -12.99 8.18
CA GLY A 6 -10.46 -11.67 7.62
C GLY A 6 -9.60 -11.48 6.37
N LYS A 7 -10.16 -10.82 5.35
CA LYS A 7 -9.37 -10.26 4.25
C LYS A 7 -9.11 -8.79 4.57
N HIS A 8 -7.86 -8.38 4.53
CA HIS A 8 -7.43 -7.01 4.69
C HIS A 8 -6.80 -6.53 3.40
N THR A 9 -7.17 -5.33 2.96
CA THR A 9 -6.66 -4.76 1.72
C THR A 9 -5.96 -3.46 2.06
N GLU A 10 -4.71 -3.35 1.65
CA GLU A 10 -3.87 -2.17 1.79
C GLU A 10 -3.37 -1.72 0.44
N TRP A 11 -3.00 -0.45 0.36
CA TRP A 11 -2.51 0.19 -0.85
C TRP A 11 -1.14 0.76 -0.55
N TRP A 12 -0.12 0.21 -1.19
CA TRP A 12 1.26 0.61 -0.99
C TRP A 12 1.70 1.51 -2.13
N ILE A 13 2.38 2.60 -1.79
CA ILE A 13 3.14 3.41 -2.72
C ILE A 13 4.57 2.89 -2.66
N MET A 14 5.03 2.37 -3.78
CA MET A 14 6.37 1.87 -3.99
C MET A 14 7.19 2.95 -4.70
N LYS A 15 8.45 3.12 -4.33
CA LYS A 15 9.42 3.96 -5.03
C LYS A 15 10.56 3.12 -5.60
N PHE A 16 10.95 3.36 -6.84
CA PHE A 16 12.10 2.76 -7.47
C PHE A 16 13.36 3.53 -7.05
N MET A 17 14.22 2.87 -6.28
CA MET A 17 15.49 3.42 -5.81
C MET A 17 16.54 2.32 -5.89
N ASP A 18 17.73 2.67 -6.36
CA ASP A 18 18.88 1.76 -6.42
C ASP A 18 18.59 0.46 -7.21
N GLY A 19 17.83 0.58 -8.30
CA GLY A 19 17.49 -0.55 -9.17
C GLY A 19 16.40 -1.48 -8.62
N GLN A 20 15.77 -1.14 -7.49
CA GLN A 20 14.74 -1.97 -6.86
C GLN A 20 13.51 -1.15 -6.44
N TRP A 21 12.35 -1.81 -6.41
CA TRP A 21 11.13 -1.24 -5.86
C TRP A 21 11.12 -1.40 -4.34
N GLN A 22 11.06 -0.29 -3.62
CA GLN A 22 11.04 -0.25 -2.16
C GLN A 22 9.72 0.38 -1.68
N LEU A 23 9.20 -0.08 -0.54
CA LEU A 23 8.00 0.50 0.06
C LEU A 23 8.32 1.92 0.52
N TRP A 24 7.56 2.89 0.01
CA TRP A 24 7.66 4.28 0.40
C TRP A 24 6.61 4.63 1.46
N GLU A 25 5.34 4.28 1.21
CA GLU A 25 4.27 4.55 2.16
C GLU A 25 3.07 3.61 1.98
N GLU A 26 2.38 3.29 3.07
CA GLU A 26 1.14 2.51 3.06
C GLU A 26 -0.10 3.39 3.27
N ARG A 27 -1.20 3.01 2.63
CA ARG A 27 -2.50 3.67 2.71
C ARG A 27 -3.61 2.64 2.86
N SER A 28 -4.58 2.99 3.70
CA SER A 28 -5.78 2.18 3.92
C SER A 28 -6.77 2.21 2.76
N SER A 29 -6.58 3.06 1.75
CA SER A 29 -7.45 3.12 0.58
C SER A 29 -6.73 3.54 -0.70
N GLU A 30 -7.21 3.00 -1.82
CA GLU A 30 -6.73 3.26 -3.17
C GLU A 30 -6.73 4.77 -3.46
N LYS A 31 -7.85 5.43 -3.18
CA LYS A 31 -8.02 6.86 -3.39
C LYS A 31 -6.97 7.68 -2.64
N LYS A 32 -6.65 7.33 -1.40
CA LYS A 32 -5.61 8.04 -0.62
C LYS A 32 -4.21 7.78 -1.17
N ALA A 33 -3.94 6.58 -1.68
CA ALA A 33 -2.69 6.27 -2.35
C ALA A 33 -2.50 7.12 -3.61
N TRP A 34 -3.53 7.22 -4.46
CA TRP A 34 -3.48 8.06 -5.66
C TRP A 34 -3.39 9.56 -5.36
N ILE A 35 -4.12 10.07 -4.36
CA ILE A 35 -4.02 11.48 -3.96
C ILE A 35 -2.59 11.82 -3.52
N LEU A 36 -1.94 10.93 -2.76
CA LEU A 36 -0.56 11.16 -2.37
C LEU A 36 0.37 11.09 -3.58
N LEU A 37 0.18 10.10 -4.45
CA LEU A 37 0.97 9.95 -5.67
C LEU A 37 0.89 11.22 -6.55
N ASP A 38 -0.32 11.77 -6.72
CA ASP A 38 -0.58 13.00 -7.45
C ASP A 38 0.16 14.21 -6.83
N ARG A 39 0.12 14.35 -5.50
CA ARG A 39 0.89 15.38 -4.77
C ARG A 39 2.40 15.22 -4.90
N LEU A 40 2.90 13.99 -4.93
CA LEU A 40 4.34 13.72 -5.16
C LEU A 40 4.74 14.13 -6.58
N TYR A 41 3.85 13.99 -7.56
CA TYR A 41 4.09 14.37 -8.95
C TYR A 41 4.02 15.87 -9.21
N ASP A 42 3.19 16.60 -8.47
CA ASP A 42 3.06 18.06 -8.62
C ASP A 42 4.35 18.80 -8.20
N GLY A 43 5.19 18.17 -7.36
CA GLY A 43 6.38 18.80 -6.78
C GLY A 43 7.76 18.27 -7.23
N HIS A 44 7.87 17.17 -7.98
CA HIS A 44 9.17 16.53 -8.27
C HIS A 44 9.27 15.89 -9.68
N GLU A 45 10.42 16.09 -10.35
CA GLU A 45 10.85 15.29 -11.51
C GLU A 45 11.08 13.83 -11.10
N GLY A 46 10.15 12.93 -11.46
CA GLY A 46 10.30 11.50 -11.12
C GLY A 46 9.05 10.65 -11.31
N LYS A 47 8.18 10.98 -12.29
CA LYS A 47 6.90 10.29 -12.51
C LYS A 47 7.03 8.77 -12.69
N ASN A 48 8.19 8.30 -13.14
CA ASN A 48 8.42 6.90 -13.45
C ASN A 48 8.92 6.07 -12.27
N ASP A 49 9.31 6.73 -11.17
CA ASP A 49 9.90 6.07 -10.02
C ASP A 49 8.86 5.72 -8.96
N PHE A 50 7.58 6.05 -9.13
CA PHE A 50 6.55 5.70 -8.16
C PHE A 50 5.48 4.78 -8.76
N LYS A 51 4.99 3.82 -7.96
CA LYS A 51 3.88 2.92 -8.32
C LYS A 51 2.96 2.69 -7.14
N VAL A 52 1.66 2.58 -7.41
CA VAL A 52 0.65 2.16 -6.43
C VAL A 52 0.39 0.67 -6.62
N VAL A 53 0.46 -0.10 -5.53
CA VAL A 53 0.29 -1.56 -5.52
C VAL A 53 -0.80 -1.93 -4.51
N LYS A 54 -1.72 -2.79 -4.94
CA LYS A 54 -2.72 -3.39 -4.05
C LYS A 54 -2.11 -4.58 -3.32
N VAL A 55 -2.20 -4.57 -1.99
CA VAL A 55 -1.75 -5.68 -1.15
C VAL A 55 -2.96 -6.28 -0.45
N GLU A 56 -3.18 -7.57 -0.68
CA GLU A 56 -4.28 -8.32 -0.06
C GLU A 56 -3.70 -9.31 0.94
N MET A 57 -3.96 -9.07 2.22
CA MET A 57 -3.50 -9.92 3.31
C MET A 57 -4.65 -10.75 3.86
N THR A 58 -4.36 -12.01 4.13
CA THR A 58 -5.27 -12.86 4.90
C THR A 58 -4.87 -12.79 6.38
N MET A 59 -5.76 -12.25 7.20
CA MET A 59 -5.57 -12.22 8.66
C MET A 59 -6.37 -13.31 9.35
N TRP A 60 -5.77 -13.92 10.37
CA TRP A 60 -6.43 -14.86 11.25
C TRP A 60 -6.66 -14.19 12.59
N LYS A 61 -7.90 -13.74 12.85
CA LYS A 61 -8.24 -13.12 14.13
C LYS A 61 -8.69 -14.19 15.11
N LYS A 62 -8.02 -14.29 16.25
CA LYS A 62 -8.40 -15.20 17.33
C LYS A 62 -9.69 -14.67 17.96
N SER A 63 -10.80 -15.40 17.80
CA SER A 63 -12.06 -15.07 18.47
C SER A 63 -11.98 -15.58 19.91
N SER A 64 -11.88 -14.66 20.87
CA SER A 64 -12.12 -14.98 22.29
C SER A 64 -13.63 -14.99 22.50
N ARG A 65 -14.18 -16.16 22.79
CA ARG A 65 -15.56 -16.31 23.27
C ARG A 65 -15.55 -16.26 24.78
#